data_AF-A0A519XS82-F1
#
_entry.id   AF-A0A519XS82-F1
#
_cell.length_a   1.000
_cell.length_b   1.000
_cell.length_c   1.000
_cell.angle_alpha   90.00
_cell.angle_beta   90.00
_cell.angle_gamma   90.00
#
_symmetry.space_group_name_H-M   'P 1'
#
loop_
_entity.id
_entity.type
_entity.pdbx_description
1 polymer ?
#
loop_
_entity_poly.entity_id
_entity_poly.type
_entity_poly.pdbx_seq_one_letter_code
_entity_poly.pdbx_strand_id
1 'polypeptide(L)'
;MIVSFSILHGFREQIQNKIFSFGAHLQLSRYDTNNSLEVAPISEPELRRQLARYPQVASVQPFARKTAIIKTTDEVLGVVLKGV
;
A
#
# COMPACT_ATOMS: atom_id res chain seq x y z
N MET A 1 -14.28 32.81 -4.84
CA MET A 1 -14.00 31.47 -5.40
C MET A 1 -12.61 30.92 -5.07
N ILE A 2 -11.58 31.76 -4.81
CA ILE A 2 -10.23 31.30 -4.43
C ILE A 2 -10.26 30.40 -3.18
N VAL A 3 -10.94 30.85 -2.12
CA VAL A 3 -11.08 30.08 -0.87
C VAL A 3 -11.66 28.69 -1.10
N SER A 4 -12.69 28.56 -1.94
CA SER A 4 -13.30 27.27 -2.27
C SER A 4 -12.31 26.32 -2.96
N PHE A 5 -11.50 26.82 -3.91
CA PHE A 5 -10.45 26.02 -4.55
C PHE A 5 -9.36 25.60 -3.57
N SER A 6 -8.92 26.50 -2.69
CA SER A 6 -7.92 26.18 -1.66
C SER A 6 -8.40 25.09 -0.71
N ILE A 7 -9.67 25.14 -0.29
CA ILE A 7 -10.28 24.10 0.57
C ILE A 7 -10.33 22.76 -0.17
N LEU A 8 -10.80 22.74 -1.41
CA LEU A 8 -10.88 21.51 -2.21
C LEU A 8 -9.50 20.90 -2.44
N HIS A 9 -8.49 21.73 -2.70
CA HIS A 9 -7.11 21.30 -2.88
C HIS A 9 -6.55 20.68 -1.60
N GLY A 10 -6.64 21.39 -0.47
CA GLY A 10 -6.17 20.87 0.82
C GLY A 10 -6.88 19.58 1.21
N PHE A 11 -8.20 19.48 0.99
CA PHE A 11 -8.95 18.25 1.24
C PHE A 11 -8.44 17.07 0.40
N ARG A 12 -8.18 17.28 -0.90
CA ARG A 12 -7.62 16.26 -1.78
C ARG A 12 -6.25 15.79 -1.30
N GLU A 13 -5.36 16.71 -0.93
CA GLU A 13 -4.04 16.36 -0.41
C GLU A 13 -4.12 15.54 0.87
N GLN A 14 -5.00 15.91 1.81
CA GLN A 14 -5.18 15.16 3.05
C GLN A 14 -5.69 13.73 2.80
N ILE A 15 -6.63 13.54 1.87
CA ILE A 15 -7.09 12.21 1.48
C ILE A 15 -5.93 11.41 0.86
N GLN A 16 -5.18 12.01 -0.06
CA GLN A 16 -4.06 11.34 -0.72
C GLN A 16 -2.99 10.90 0.30
N ASN A 17 -2.58 11.81 1.19
CA ASN A 17 -1.60 11.52 2.23
C ASN A 17 -2.07 10.38 3.16
N LYS A 18 -3.37 10.36 3.50
CA LYS A 18 -3.93 9.28 4.31
C LYS A 18 -4.01 7.95 3.55
N ILE A 19 -4.28 7.95 2.25
CA ILE A 19 -4.25 6.73 1.45
C ILE A 19 -2.81 6.21 1.33
N PHE A 20 -1.85 7.09 1.06
CA PHE A 20 -0.44 6.70 0.90
C PHE A 20 0.21 6.25 2.21
N SER A 21 -0.24 6.74 3.38
CA SER A 21 0.26 6.27 4.68
C SER A 21 -0.09 4.79 4.95
N PHE A 22 -1.23 4.31 4.42
CA PHE A 22 -1.61 2.89 4.51
C PHE A 22 -1.13 2.07 3.31
N GLY A 23 -1.04 2.69 2.13
CA GLY A 23 -0.62 2.08 0.87
C GLY A 23 0.84 2.35 0.52
N ALA A 24 1.04 2.73 -0.74
CA ALA A 24 2.29 3.19 -1.34
C ALA A 24 1.94 4.10 -2.52
N HIS A 25 2.86 4.96 -2.96
CA HIS A 25 2.67 5.76 -4.18
C HIS A 25 2.59 4.86 -5.43
N LEU A 26 3.39 3.79 -5.45
CA LEU A 26 3.37 2.74 -6.46
C LEU A 26 3.47 1.38 -5.76
N GLN A 27 2.63 0.44 -6.17
CA GLN A 27 2.65 -0.92 -5.65
C GLN A 27 3.06 -1.88 -6.76
N LEU A 28 4.11 -2.66 -6.50
CA LEU A 28 4.54 -3.73 -7.38
C LEU A 28 4.04 -5.06 -6.79
N SER A 29 3.28 -5.80 -7.57
CA SER A 29 2.78 -7.13 -7.24
C SER A 29 3.04 -8.09 -8.39
N ARG A 30 3.04 -9.39 -8.10
CA ARG A 30 3.05 -10.39 -9.18
C ARG A 30 1.83 -10.15 -10.07
N TYR A 31 2.04 -10.18 -11.38
CA TYR A 31 0.94 -10.26 -12.32
C TYR A 31 0.36 -11.67 -12.27
N ASP A 32 -0.89 -11.77 -11.85
CA ASP A 32 -1.69 -12.99 -11.93
C ASP A 32 -3.12 -12.64 -12.36
N THR A 33 -3.90 -13.67 -12.66
CA THR A 33 -5.32 -13.52 -13.02
C THR A 33 -6.23 -13.63 -11.79
N ASN A 34 -5.68 -13.60 -10.58
CA ASN A 34 -6.42 -13.83 -9.36
C ASN A 34 -6.52 -12.53 -8.55
N ASN A 35 -7.72 -11.99 -8.38
CA ASN A 35 -7.94 -10.81 -7.57
C ASN A 35 -7.97 -11.14 -6.06
N SER A 36 -6.89 -11.74 -5.56
CA SER A 36 -6.74 -12.22 -4.19
C SER A 36 -6.09 -11.16 -3.29
N LEU A 37 -6.51 -11.12 -2.03
CA LEU A 37 -5.83 -10.34 -0.99
C LEU A 37 -4.47 -10.95 -0.60
N GLU A 38 -4.29 -12.24 -0.85
CA GLU A 38 -3.03 -12.95 -0.71
C GLU A 38 -2.33 -13.01 -2.07
N VAL A 39 -1.21 -12.30 -2.18
CA VAL A 39 -0.42 -12.20 -3.40
C VAL A 39 0.81 -13.11 -3.27
N ALA A 40 1.13 -13.85 -4.33
CA ALA A 40 2.31 -14.71 -4.33
C ALA A 40 3.63 -13.89 -4.30
N PRO A 41 4.67 -14.33 -3.57
CA PRO A 41 5.91 -13.57 -3.38
C PRO A 41 6.67 -13.28 -4.68
N ILE A 42 7.14 -12.05 -4.86
CA ILE A 42 8.03 -11.66 -5.97
C ILE A 42 9.51 -11.78 -5.57
N SER A 43 10.38 -12.08 -6.54
CA SER A 43 11.83 -12.03 -6.31
C SER A 43 12.27 -10.57 -6.17
N GLU A 44 12.95 -10.27 -5.07
CA GLU A 44 13.21 -8.91 -4.60
C GLU A 44 14.59 -8.36 -5.06
N PRO A 45 15.72 -9.09 -4.93
CA PRO A 45 17.06 -8.50 -5.09
C PRO A 45 17.33 -7.86 -6.45
N GLU A 46 16.85 -8.46 -7.54
CA GLU A 46 17.00 -7.90 -8.88
C GLU A 46 16.11 -6.69 -9.09
N LEU A 47 14.88 -6.73 -8.57
CA LEU A 47 13.94 -5.61 -8.66
C LEU A 47 14.48 -4.38 -7.95
N ARG A 48 15.03 -4.52 -6.73
CA ARG A 48 15.68 -3.42 -6.01
C ARG A 48 16.82 -2.79 -6.81
N ARG A 49 17.68 -3.62 -7.42
CA ARG A 49 18.79 -3.13 -8.27
C ARG A 49 18.30 -2.35 -9.49
N GLN A 50 17.20 -2.79 -10.10
CA GLN A 50 16.60 -2.08 -11.23
C GLN A 50 15.98 -0.75 -10.79
N LEU A 51 15.25 -0.75 -9.67
CA LEU A 51 14.60 0.45 -9.13
C LEU A 51 15.61 1.51 -8.65
N ALA A 52 16.77 1.09 -8.15
CA ALA A 52 17.84 2.00 -7.74
C ALA A 52 18.40 2.86 -8.88
N ARG A 53 18.13 2.52 -10.15
CA ARG A 53 18.55 3.30 -11.32
C ARG A 53 17.68 4.55 -11.54
N TYR A 54 16.53 4.64 -10.87
CA TYR A 54 15.58 5.73 -11.02
C TYR A 54 15.72 6.70 -9.85
N PRO A 55 16.33 7.89 -10.04
CA PRO A 55 16.51 8.86 -8.96
C PRO A 55 15.19 9.41 -8.38
N GLN A 56 14.08 9.24 -9.09
CA GLN A 56 12.74 9.63 -8.63
C GLN A 56 12.17 8.70 -7.55
N VAL A 57 12.77 7.51 -7.37
CA VAL A 57 12.33 6.54 -6.36
C VAL A 57 13.00 6.87 -5.03
N ALA A 58 12.26 7.52 -4.13
CA ALA A 58 12.78 7.92 -2.83
C ALA A 58 13.05 6.73 -1.89
N SER A 59 12.21 5.70 -1.93
CA SER A 59 12.35 4.50 -1.09
C SER A 59 11.63 3.30 -1.69
N VAL A 60 12.13 2.10 -1.36
CA VAL A 60 11.53 0.82 -1.75
C VAL A 60 11.40 -0.05 -0.50
N GLN A 61 10.18 -0.46 -0.19
CA GLN A 61 9.86 -1.28 0.99
C GLN A 61 9.13 -2.57 0.57
N PRO A 62 9.68 -3.76 0.89
CA PRO A 62 8.96 -5.01 0.75
C PRO A 62 7.78 -5.02 1.73
N PHE A 63 6.69 -5.63 1.33
CA PHE A 63 5.55 -5.82 2.21
C PHE A 63 4.89 -7.16 1.91
N ALA A 64 4.12 -7.66 2.87
CA ALA A 64 3.28 -8.84 2.71
C ALA A 64 1.87 -8.53 3.19
N ARG A 65 0.86 -9.13 2.56
CA ARG A 65 -0.54 -9.09 3.02
C ARG A 65 -1.03 -10.49 3.29
N LYS A 66 -1.75 -10.65 4.39
CA LYS A 66 -2.40 -11.91 4.73
C LYS A 66 -3.72 -11.65 5.41
N THR A 67 -4.76 -12.39 5.03
CA THR A 67 -6.04 -12.35 5.74
C THR A 67 -5.91 -13.18 7.00
N ALA A 68 -6.52 -12.69 8.08
CA ALA A 68 -6.55 -13.41 9.35
C ALA A 68 -7.89 -13.19 10.03
N ILE A 69 -8.21 -14.07 10.97
CA ILE A 69 -9.33 -13.92 11.88
C ILE A 69 -8.74 -13.78 13.28
N ILE A 70 -9.01 -12.66 13.94
CA ILE A 70 -8.65 -12.44 15.33
C ILE A 70 -9.89 -12.79 16.16
N LYS A 71 -9.71 -13.72 17.11
CA LYS A 71 -10.76 -14.13 18.05
C LYS A 71 -10.39 -13.65 19.45
N THR A 72 -11.31 -12.94 20.09
CA THR A 72 -11.27 -12.61 21.52
C THR A 72 -12.23 -13.55 22.26
N THR A 73 -12.41 -13.35 23.57
CA THR A 73 -13.37 -14.14 24.37
C THR A 73 -14.79 -14.02 23.83
N ASP A 74 -15.19 -12.81 23.44
CA ASP A 74 -16.58 -12.47 23.14
C ASP A 74 -16.82 -12.22 21.63
N GLU A 75 -15.76 -11.98 20.85
CA GLU A 75 -15.89 -11.53 19.46
C GLU A 75 -14.92 -12.21 18.48
N VAL A 76 -15.29 -12.16 17.20
CA VAL A 76 -14.49 -12.64 16.08
C VAL A 76 -14.45 -11.55 15.02
N LEU A 77 -13.25 -11.15 14.61
CA LEU A 77 -13.04 -10.10 13.62
C LEU A 77 -12.14 -10.59 12.48
N GLY A 78 -12.60 -10.42 11.24
CA GLY A 78 -11.77 -10.58 10.05
C GLY A 78 -10.85 -9.36 9.86
N VAL A 79 -9.56 -9.59 9.71
CA VAL A 79 -8.55 -8.54 9.52
C VAL A 79 -7.66 -8.84 8.31
N VAL A 80 -7.05 -7.79 7.77
CA VAL A 80 -5.96 -7.90 6.79
C VAL A 80 -4.69 -7.41 7.47
N LEU A 81 -3.74 -8.32 7.64
CA LEU A 81 -2.43 -8.02 8.19
C LEU A 81 -1.53 -7.48 7.07
N LYS A 82 -0.78 -6.41 7.37
CA LYS A 82 0.28 -5.87 6.51
C LYS A 82 1.61 -6.04 7.23
N GLY A 83 2.45 -6.97 6.75
CA GLY A 83 3.86 -7.04 7.14
C GLY A 83 4.64 -6.00 6.34
N VAL A 84 5.46 -5.20 7.02
CA VAL A 84 6.27 -4.13 6.41
C VAL A 84 7.70 -4.27 6.91
#